data_AF-A0A2Z7BTL3-F1
#
_entry.id   AF-A0A2Z7BTL3-F1
#
_cell.length_a   1.000
_cell.length_b   1.000
_cell.length_c   1.000
_cell.angle_alpha   90.00
_cell.angle_beta   90.00
_cell.angle_gamma   90.00
#
_symmetry.space_group_name_H-M   'P 1'
#
loop_
_entity.id
_entity.type
_entity.pdbx_description
1 polymer ?
#
loop_
_entity_poly.entity_id
_entity_poly.type
_entity_poly.pdbx_seq_one_letter_code
_entity_poly.pdbx_strand_id
1 'polypeptide(L)'
;MPRVDFEPNTGEPYRLRRPEGLDVQKGSVLSKVPLLHLHCREMVLPNIAKFIDQNKQKVRKYGAHSEHDSKPDVLRVVAPMPSHMKISWNLMSSYLV
;
A
#
# COMPACT_ATOMS: atom_id res chain seq x y z
N MET A 1 4.84 24.13 10.33
CA MET A 1 4.75 22.70 9.95
C MET A 1 6.03 21.99 10.39
N PRO A 2 5.98 20.79 10.99
CA PRO A 2 7.17 20.02 11.36
C PRO A 2 7.96 19.69 10.10
N ARG A 3 9.25 20.08 10.03
CA ARG A 3 10.10 19.76 8.88
C ARG A 3 10.56 18.32 8.96
N VAL A 4 10.16 17.53 7.96
CA VAL A 4 10.39 16.08 7.92
C VAL A 4 11.90 15.74 7.89
N ASP A 5 12.72 16.63 7.34
CA ASP A 5 14.15 16.40 7.09
C ASP A 5 15.08 16.69 8.28
N PHE A 6 14.53 17.16 9.40
CA PHE A 6 15.28 17.58 10.59
C PHE A 6 14.98 16.69 11.79
N GLU A 7 16.02 16.39 12.56
CA GLU A 7 15.93 15.70 13.84
C GLU A 7 15.13 16.57 14.84
N PRO A 8 14.06 16.04 15.48
CA PRO A 8 13.18 16.85 16.33
C PRO A 8 13.87 17.37 17.60
N ASN A 9 14.87 16.66 18.11
CA ASN A 9 15.56 17.01 19.36
C ASN A 9 16.77 17.91 19.13
N THR A 10 17.42 17.82 17.96
CA THR A 10 18.67 18.53 17.68
C THR A 10 18.47 19.67 16.68
N GLY A 11 17.39 19.68 15.90
CA GLY A 11 17.17 20.67 14.85
C GLY A 11 18.15 20.59 13.69
N GLU A 12 19.03 19.58 13.67
CA GLU A 12 19.99 19.30 12.62
C GLU A 12 19.33 18.48 11.50
N PRO A 13 19.73 18.66 10.23
CA PRO A 13 19.29 17.74 9.18
C PRO A 13 19.72 16.32 9.56
N TYR A 14 18.84 15.34 9.36
CA TYR A 14 19.21 13.94 9.60
C TYR A 14 20.49 13.64 8.81
N ARG A 15 21.61 13.34 9.50
CA ARG A 15 22.83 12.89 8.80
C ARG A 15 22.51 11.55 8.16
N LEU A 16 22.14 11.57 6.90
CA LEU A 16 22.03 10.37 6.10
C LEU A 16 23.44 9.76 6.11
N ARG A 17 23.61 8.54 6.66
CA ARG A 17 24.76 7.71 6.31
C ARG A 17 24.56 7.37 4.84
N ARG A 18 24.98 8.28 3.95
CA ARG A 18 24.96 8.12 2.51
C ARG A 18 26.29 7.49 2.14
N PRO A 19 26.32 6.20 1.75
CA PRO A 19 27.35 5.77 0.81
C PRO A 19 27.31 6.74 -0.39
N GLU A 20 28.46 7.21 -0.83
CA GLU A 20 28.60 8.05 -2.03
C GLU A 20 27.81 7.43 -3.19
N GLY A 21 26.95 8.22 -3.85
CA GLY A 21 26.15 7.77 -5.00
C GLY A 21 24.86 7.01 -4.70
N LEU A 22 24.44 6.88 -3.43
CA LEU A 22 23.22 6.16 -3.07
C LEU A 22 22.07 7.08 -2.61
N ASP A 23 20.88 6.87 -3.19
CA ASP A 23 19.65 7.55 -2.77
C ASP A 23 19.25 7.09 -1.35
N VAL A 24 19.30 8.00 -0.38
CA VAL A 24 18.84 7.75 0.98
C VAL A 24 17.74 8.73 1.35
N GLN A 25 16.53 8.22 1.55
CA GLN A 25 15.37 8.96 2.05
C GLN A 25 15.12 8.65 3.52
N LYS A 26 14.54 9.59 4.28
CA LYS A 26 13.99 9.32 5.62
C LYS A 26 13.06 8.11 5.59
N GLY A 27 13.19 7.23 6.58
CA GLY A 27 12.39 6.01 6.69
C GLY A 27 12.91 4.84 5.87
N SER A 28 13.91 5.04 4.99
CA SER A 28 14.63 3.96 4.31
C SER A 28 15.41 3.10 5.31
N VAL A 29 15.78 1.88 4.92
CA VAL A 29 16.57 0.94 5.73
C VAL A 29 17.94 1.48 6.16
N LEU A 30 18.56 2.36 5.37
CA LEU A 30 19.82 3.04 5.75
C LEU A 30 19.61 4.39 6.44
N SER A 31 18.36 4.81 6.67
CA SER A 31 18.08 6.07 7.34
C SER A 31 18.32 5.95 8.85
N LYS A 32 18.69 7.05 9.50
CA LYS A 32 18.86 7.10 10.97
C LYS A 32 17.59 6.75 11.74
N VAL A 33 16.43 7.02 11.15
CA VAL A 33 15.10 6.76 11.73
C VAL A 33 14.31 5.95 10.70
N PRO A 34 14.53 4.62 10.64
CA PRO A 34 13.80 3.76 9.72
C PRO A 34 12.30 3.78 10.08
N LEU A 35 11.46 3.74 9.04
CA LEU A 35 10.02 3.56 9.21
C LEU A 35 9.70 2.07 9.14
N LEU A 36 8.48 1.71 9.53
CA LEU A 36 8.01 0.34 9.39
C LEU A 36 7.84 -0.02 7.91
N HIS A 37 8.60 -0.99 7.42
CA HIS A 37 8.49 -1.55 6.06
C HIS A 37 7.36 -2.58 5.95
N LEU A 38 6.15 -2.22 6.38
CA LEU A 38 4.94 -3.04 6.23
C LEU A 38 3.91 -2.25 5.42
N HIS A 39 3.54 -2.77 4.24
CA HIS A 39 2.60 -2.10 3.34
C HIS A 39 1.50 -3.06 2.90
N CYS A 40 0.25 -2.61 3.07
CA CYS A 40 -0.90 -3.30 2.50
C CYS A 40 -0.96 -3.01 0.98
N ARG A 41 -0.33 -3.89 0.19
CA ARG A 41 -0.24 -3.73 -1.28
C ARG A 41 -1.58 -3.93 -1.97
N GLU A 42 -2.36 -4.91 -1.54
CA GLU A 42 -3.55 -5.34 -2.26
C GLU A 42 -4.66 -5.77 -1.30
N MET A 43 -5.89 -5.44 -1.65
CA MET A 43 -7.10 -5.87 -0.97
C MET A 43 -8.14 -6.35 -1.98
N VAL A 44 -8.73 -7.52 -1.72
CA VAL A 44 -9.81 -8.09 -2.52
C VAL A 44 -11.07 -8.11 -1.65
N LEU A 45 -12.10 -7.39 -2.07
CA LEU A 45 -13.36 -7.23 -1.33
C LEU A 45 -14.54 -7.68 -2.19
N PRO A 46 -15.62 -8.18 -1.60
CA PRO A 46 -16.86 -8.38 -2.34
C PRO A 46 -17.43 -7.02 -2.79
N ASN A 47 -18.03 -6.98 -3.98
CA ASN A 47 -18.71 -5.77 -4.45
C ASN A 47 -20.09 -5.64 -3.77
N ILE A 48 -20.08 -4.98 -2.61
CA ILE A 48 -21.29 -4.79 -1.79
C ILE A 48 -22.38 -4.03 -2.56
N ALA A 49 -22.02 -3.08 -3.43
CA ALA A 49 -22.98 -2.32 -4.22
C ALA A 49 -23.79 -3.24 -5.15
N LYS A 50 -23.09 -4.09 -5.92
CA LYS A 50 -23.77 -5.06 -6.79
C LYS A 50 -24.55 -6.11 -6.00
N PHE A 51 -24.05 -6.54 -4.84
CA PHE A 51 -24.77 -7.46 -3.95
C PHE A 51 -26.11 -6.87 -3.47
N ILE A 52 -26.12 -5.59 -3.07
CA ILE A 52 -27.34 -4.89 -2.65
C ILE A 52 -28.34 -4.79 -3.81
N ASP A 53 -27.87 -4.45 -5.02
CA ASP A 53 -28.74 -4.34 -6.20
C ASP A 53 -29.35 -5.68 -6.60
N GLN A 54 -28.56 -6.75 -6.60
CA GLN A 54 -29.05 -8.11 -6.85
C GLN A 54 -30.10 -8.53 -5.84
N ASN A 55 -29.91 -8.24 -4.55
CA ASN A 55 -30.89 -8.56 -3.52
C ASN A 55 -32.19 -7.75 -3.67
N LYS A 56 -32.10 -6.46 -4.01
CA LYS A 56 -33.30 -5.64 -4.31
C LYS A 56 -34.06 -6.18 -5.52
N GLN A 57 -33.37 -6.65 -6.55
CA GLN A 57 -34.01 -7.26 -7.72
C GLN A 57 -34.65 -8.62 -7.41
N LYS A 58 -34.03 -9.45 -6.56
CA LYS A 58 -34.60 -10.73 -6.12
C LYS A 58 -35.91 -10.54 -5.33
N VAL A 59 -35.96 -9.56 -4.42
CA VAL A 59 -37.19 -9.24 -3.67
C VAL A 59 -38.32 -8.75 -4.58
N ARG A 60 -37.99 -8.11 -5.71
CA ARG A 60 -38.98 -7.65 -6.70
C ARG A 60 -39.44 -8.74 -7.67
N LYS A 61 -38.67 -9.82 -7.84
CA LYS A 61 -38.98 -10.96 -8.69
C LYS A 61 -39.28 -12.20 -7.83
N TYR A 62 -40.42 -12.22 -7.16
CA TYR A 62 -40.94 -13.46 -6.57
C TYR A 62 -41.18 -14.49 -7.68
N GLY A 63 -40.28 -15.47 -7.84
CA GLY A 63 -40.55 -16.70 -8.61
C GLY A 63 -39.52 -17.16 -9.64
N ALA A 64 -38.46 -16.40 -9.95
CA ALA A 64 -37.46 -16.85 -10.92
C ALA A 64 -36.16 -17.26 -10.21
N HIS A 65 -36.03 -18.56 -9.95
CA HIS A 65 -34.74 -19.18 -9.61
C HIS A 65 -33.83 -19.12 -10.83
N SER A 66 -33.08 -18.04 -11.01
CA SER A 66 -31.94 -18.07 -11.92
C SER A 66 -30.73 -18.55 -11.12
N GLU A 67 -30.31 -19.79 -11.38
CA GLU A 67 -29.00 -20.33 -11.02
C GLU A 67 -27.93 -19.36 -11.53
N HIS A 68 -27.44 -18.50 -10.64
CA HIS A 68 -26.46 -17.50 -11.03
C HIS A 68 -25.07 -18.07 -10.80
N ASP A 69 -24.62 -18.91 -11.74
CA ASP A 69 -23.26 -19.44 -11.86
C ASP A 69 -22.25 -18.35 -12.33
N SER A 70 -22.40 -17.12 -11.82
CA SER A 70 -21.44 -16.05 -12.10
C SER A 70 -20.43 -15.99 -10.98
N LYS A 71 -19.15 -16.06 -11.34
CA LYS A 71 -18.02 -15.74 -10.45
C LYS A 71 -18.35 -14.58 -9.51
N PRO A 72 -17.94 -14.66 -8.23
CA PRO A 72 -18.21 -13.60 -7.26
C PRO A 72 -17.68 -12.27 -7.78
N ASP A 73 -18.54 -11.25 -7.81
CA ASP A 73 -18.14 -9.91 -8.21
C ASP A 73 -17.30 -9.30 -7.09
N VAL A 74 -16.00 -9.13 -7.37
CA VAL A 74 -15.00 -8.66 -6.40
C VAL A 74 -14.34 -7.37 -6.87
N LEU A 75 -14.11 -6.47 -5.93
CA LEU A 75 -13.33 -5.26 -6.09
C LEU A 75 -11.90 -5.55 -5.68
N ARG A 76 -10.95 -5.22 -6.56
CA ARG A 76 -9.52 -5.39 -6.32
C ARG A 76 -8.86 -4.03 -6.26
N VAL A 77 -8.32 -3.69 -5.09
CA VAL A 77 -7.67 -2.41 -4.82
C VAL A 77 -6.19 -2.66 -4.64
N VAL A 78 -5.35 -1.98 -5.42
CA VAL A 78 -3.90 -2.13 -5.40
C VAL A 78 -3.24 -0.79 -5.12
N ALA A 79 -2.49 -0.68 -4.03
CA ALA A 79 -1.79 0.53 -3.62
C ALA A 79 -0.32 0.50 -4.04
N PRO A 80 0.22 1.55 -4.69
CA PRO A 80 1.64 1.63 -5.04
C PRO A 80 2.55 1.51 -3.82
N MET A 81 3.76 0.97 -4.01
CA MET A 81 4.76 0.90 -2.95
C MET A 81 5.17 2.32 -2.52
N PRO A 82 5.16 2.65 -1.21
CA PRO A 82 5.61 3.94 -0.70
C PRO A 82 7.09 4.21 -1.06
N SER A 83 7.45 5.49 -1.23
CA SER A 83 8.79 5.90 -1.69
C SER A 83 9.93 5.36 -0.81
N HIS A 84 9.81 5.46 0.51
CA HIS A 84 10.84 4.97 1.45
C HIS A 84 11.06 3.46 1.35
N MET A 85 9.99 2.68 1.09
CA MET A 85 10.08 1.24 0.85
C MET A 85 10.67 0.94 -0.53
N LYS A 86 10.32 1.71 -1.57
CA LYS A 86 10.85 1.54 -2.93
C LYS A 86 12.36 1.76 -2.99
N ILE A 87 12.85 2.82 -2.33
CA ILE A 87 14.29 3.09 -2.23
C ILE A 87 15.00 1.96 -1.47
N SER A 88 14.41 1.52 -0.36
CA SER A 88 14.94 0.40 0.43
C SER A 88 15.00 -0.89 -0.38
N TRP A 89 13.95 -1.18 -1.14
CA TRP A 89 13.86 -2.35 -2.01
C TRP A 89 14.94 -2.32 -3.09
N ASN A 90 15.05 -1.21 -3.83
CA ASN A 90 16.05 -1.07 -4.89
C ASN A 90 17.46 -1.31 -4.35
N LEU A 91 17.77 -0.69 -3.21
CA LEU A 91 19.03 -0.88 -2.52
C LEU A 91 19.28 -2.33 -2.10
N MET A 92 18.32 -2.97 -1.44
CA MET A 92 18.51 -4.34 -0.96
C MET A 92 18.59 -5.34 -2.12
N SER A 93 17.80 -5.13 -3.17
CA SER A 93 17.80 -5.97 -4.36
C SER A 93 19.10 -5.89 -5.16
N SER A 94 19.81 -4.75 -5.12
CA SER A 94 21.12 -4.65 -5.77
C SER A 94 22.23 -5.44 -5.08
N TYR A 95 22.05 -5.84 -3.81
CA TYR A 95 23.00 -6.71 -3.09
C TYR A 95 22.72 -8.20 -3.26
N LEU A 96 21.65 -8.59 -3.96
CA LEU A 96 21.26 -9.98 -4.19
C LEU A 96 21.76 -10.54 -5.54
N VAL A 97 22.76 -9.89 -6.14
CA VAL A 97 23.46 -10.34 -7.36
C VAL A 97 24.80 -10.94 -6.98
#